data_AF-A0A443STC4-F1
#
_entry.id   AF-A0A443STC4-F1
#
_cell.length_a   1.000
_cell.length_b   1.000
_cell.length_c   1.000
_cell.angle_alpha   90.00
_cell.angle_beta   90.00
_cell.angle_gamma   90.00
#
_symmetry.space_group_name_H-M   'P 1'
#
loop_
_entity.id
_entity.type
_entity.pdbx_description
1 polymer ?
#
loop_
_entity_poly.entity_id
_entity_poly.type
_entity_poly.pdbx_seq_one_letter_code
_entity_poly.pdbx_strand_id
1 'polypeptide(L)'
;MSTLTSSSYYSGYASNVHRKTPKRYFNLGLLCCCISGFVFTAGLVLMVWGSSPHEPDAIWITGIVLLFAGGLLFFMGIGSIGIYLSKEDSRKRELERLRTRHYAASLSSARSLRSSDLYLIE
;
A
#
# COMPACT_ATOMS: atom_id res chain seq x y z
N MET A 1 -31.91 22.28 30.67
CA MET A 1 -30.56 22.57 30.16
C MET A 1 -29.61 21.49 30.65
N SER A 2 -29.08 20.66 29.73
CA SER A 2 -27.75 20.00 29.79
C SER A 2 -27.69 18.81 28.81
N THR A 3 -27.58 19.08 27.51
CA THR A 3 -27.21 18.09 26.49
C THR A 3 -25.68 18.03 26.36
N LEU A 4 -25.02 17.46 27.37
CA LEU A 4 -23.60 17.10 27.35
C LEU A 4 -23.45 15.62 27.02
N THR A 5 -23.88 15.18 25.84
CA THR A 5 -23.82 13.76 25.45
C THR A 5 -23.49 13.58 23.97
N SER A 6 -22.40 14.16 23.45
CA SER A 6 -21.97 13.83 22.07
C SER A 6 -20.51 14.11 21.69
N SER A 7 -19.65 14.63 22.58
CA SER A 7 -18.26 14.92 22.18
C SER A 7 -17.28 13.77 22.43
N SER A 8 -17.58 12.84 23.34
CA SER A 8 -16.63 11.78 23.73
C SER A 8 -16.59 10.57 22.79
N TYR A 9 -17.62 10.34 21.96
CA TYR A 9 -17.61 9.22 21.00
C TYR A 9 -16.77 9.49 19.74
N TYR A 10 -16.40 10.74 19.48
CA TYR A 10 -15.64 11.12 18.30
C TYR A 10 -14.11 10.96 18.46
N SER A 11 -13.62 11.00 19.71
CA SER A 11 -12.19 10.83 20.00
C SER A 11 -11.70 9.38 19.87
N GLY A 12 -12.60 8.39 19.98
CA GLY A 12 -12.25 6.97 19.86
C GLY A 12 -11.94 6.52 18.43
N TYR A 13 -12.59 7.12 17.43
CA TYR A 13 -12.37 6.78 16.02
C TYR A 13 -11.11 7.45 15.43
N ALA A 14 -10.74 8.65 15.89
CA ALA A 14 -9.55 9.35 15.43
C ALA A 14 -8.23 8.64 15.82
N SER A 15 -8.22 7.88 16.93
CA SER A 15 -7.03 7.15 17.38
C SER A 15 -6.73 5.88 16.56
N ASN A 16 -7.70 5.32 15.85
CA ASN A 16 -7.54 4.10 15.05
C ASN A 16 -7.15 4.35 13.59
N VAL A 17 -7.26 5.59 13.10
CA VAL A 17 -6.90 5.97 11.71
C VAL A 17 -5.38 6.08 11.53
N HIS A 18 -4.61 6.09 12.62
CA HIS A 18 -3.14 6.15 12.58
C HIS A 18 -2.45 4.78 12.55
N ARG A 19 -3.15 3.71 12.14
CA ARG A 19 -2.47 2.48 11.72
C ARG A 19 -1.73 2.74 10.42
N LYS A 20 -0.46 3.16 10.52
CA LYS A 20 0.51 3.14 9.41
C LYS A 20 0.37 1.79 8.72
N THR A 21 -0.03 1.80 7.45
CA THR A 21 0.04 0.63 6.56
C THR A 21 1.42 0.02 6.75
N PRO A 22 1.53 -1.27 7.12
CA PRO A 22 2.82 -1.83 7.46
C PRO A 22 3.68 -1.80 6.20
N LYS A 23 4.68 -0.90 6.18
CA LYS A 23 5.74 -0.78 5.15
C LYS A 23 6.46 -2.10 4.87
N ARG A 24 6.19 -3.13 5.69
CA ARG A 24 6.68 -4.50 5.56
C ARG A 24 6.40 -5.10 4.19
N TYR A 25 5.20 -4.92 3.61
CA TYR A 25 4.90 -5.50 2.30
C TYR A 25 5.68 -4.84 1.16
N PHE A 26 5.87 -3.52 1.24
CA PHE A 26 6.69 -2.77 0.28
C PHE A 26 8.17 -3.17 0.37
N ASN A 27 8.73 -3.18 1.58
CA ASN A 27 10.13 -3.56 1.79
C ASN A 27 10.38 -5.03 1.43
N LEU A 28 9.43 -5.93 1.71
CA LEU A 28 9.50 -7.34 1.34
C LEU A 28 9.42 -7.52 -0.18
N GLY A 29 8.53 -6.79 -0.85
CA GLY A 29 8.43 -6.82 -2.31
C GLY A 29 9.69 -6.28 -2.99
N LEU A 30 10.28 -5.21 -2.45
CA LEU A 30 11.53 -4.64 -2.94
C LEU A 30 12.72 -5.59 -2.73
N LEU A 31 12.84 -6.19 -1.54
CA LEU A 31 13.82 -7.25 -1.28
C LEU A 31 13.65 -8.44 -2.25
N CYS A 32 12.41 -8.85 -2.50
CA CYS A 32 12.10 -9.92 -3.44
C CYS A 32 12.56 -9.57 -4.87
N CYS A 33 12.32 -8.33 -5.33
CA CYS A 33 12.80 -7.86 -6.63
C CYS A 33 14.34 -7.78 -6.70
N CYS A 34 15.02 -7.41 -5.61
CA CYS A 34 16.49 -7.41 -5.57
C CYS A 34 17.03 -8.84 -5.67
N ILE A 35 16.50 -9.78 -4.87
CA ILE A 35 16.91 -11.19 -4.89
C ILE A 35 16.61 -11.80 -6.26
N SER A 36 15.44 -11.51 -6.85
CA SER A 36 15.10 -12.01 -8.18
C SER A 36 16.08 -11.51 -9.24
N GLY A 37 16.51 -10.25 -9.17
CA GLY A 37 17.52 -9.69 -10.06
C GLY A 37 18.85 -10.45 -9.97
N PHE A 38 19.34 -10.71 -8.75
CA PHE A 38 20.55 -11.49 -8.53
C PHE A 38 20.42 -12.91 -9.11
N VAL A 39 19.34 -13.63 -8.78
CA VAL A 39 19.07 -14.99 -9.26
C VAL A 39 18.99 -15.02 -10.80
N PHE A 40 18.32 -14.03 -11.39
CA PHE A 40 18.18 -13.92 -12.84
C PHE A 40 19.53 -13.66 -13.52
N THR A 41 20.35 -12.76 -12.98
CA THR A 41 21.70 -12.49 -13.51
C THR A 41 22.61 -13.71 -13.39
N ALA A 42 22.57 -14.44 -12.28
CA ALA A 42 23.31 -15.68 -12.12
C ALA A 42 22.86 -16.74 -13.15
N GLY A 43 21.56 -16.84 -13.40
CA GLY A 43 21.00 -17.69 -14.46
C GLY A 43 21.51 -17.33 -15.85
N LEU A 44 21.60 -16.04 -16.18
CA LEU A 44 22.17 -15.59 -17.46
C LEU A 44 23.65 -15.98 -17.59
N VAL A 45 24.46 -15.80 -16.55
CA VAL A 45 25.89 -16.16 -16.58
C VAL A 45 26.04 -17.66 -16.81
N LEU A 46 25.28 -18.49 -16.10
CA LEU A 46 25.31 -19.95 -16.26
C LEU A 46 24.83 -20.38 -17.65
N MET A 47 23.80 -19.74 -18.19
CA MET A 47 23.31 -20.03 -19.54
C MET A 47 24.36 -19.70 -20.61
N VAL A 48 25.04 -18.56 -20.48
CA VAL A 48 26.11 -18.15 -21.42
C VAL A 48 27.31 -19.08 -21.30
N TRP A 49 27.71 -19.45 -20.08
CA TRP A 49 28.82 -20.37 -19.85
C TRP A 49 28.50 -21.78 -20.40
N GLY A 50 27.33 -22.33 -20.07
CA GLY A 50 26.86 -23.63 -20.54
C GLY A 50 26.57 -23.71 -22.04
N SER A 51 26.61 -22.59 -22.77
CA SER A 51 26.48 -22.59 -24.24
C SER A 51 27.78 -23.02 -24.95
N SER A 52 28.87 -23.21 -24.20
CA SER A 52 30.13 -23.73 -24.75
C SER A 52 30.01 -25.23 -25.05
N PRO A 53 30.41 -25.70 -26.24
CA PRO A 53 30.30 -27.11 -26.64
C PRO A 53 31.19 -28.08 -25.84
N HIS A 54 32.00 -27.56 -24.91
CA HIS A 54 32.88 -28.33 -24.04
C HIS A 54 32.36 -28.49 -22.61
N GLU A 55 31.32 -27.75 -22.25
CA GLU A 55 30.76 -27.72 -20.90
C GLU A 55 29.58 -28.70 -20.80
N PRO A 56 29.31 -29.26 -19.60
CA PRO A 56 28.20 -30.18 -19.41
C PRO A 56 26.84 -29.49 -19.60
N ASP A 57 25.94 -30.13 -20.36
CA ASP A 57 24.55 -29.68 -20.60
C ASP A 57 23.78 -29.31 -19.32
N ALA A 58 24.16 -29.90 -18.18
CA ALA A 58 23.60 -29.59 -16.87
C ALA A 58 23.75 -28.11 -16.48
N ILE A 59 24.83 -27.43 -16.88
CA ILE A 59 25.07 -26.00 -16.57
C ILE A 59 24.09 -25.12 -17.35
N TRP A 60 23.82 -25.47 -18.61
CA TRP A 60 22.86 -24.74 -19.42
C TRP A 60 21.43 -24.91 -18.90
N ILE A 61 21.03 -26.14 -18.55
CA ILE A 61 19.72 -26.44 -17.99
C ILE A 61 19.53 -25.73 -16.63
N THR A 62 20.54 -25.76 -15.75
CA THR A 62 20.48 -25.05 -14.47
C THR A 62 20.35 -23.55 -14.65
N GLY A 63 21.02 -22.95 -15.65
CA GLY A 63 20.83 -21.55 -16.03
C GLY A 63 19.37 -21.23 -16.38
N ILE A 64 18.72 -22.07 -17.20
CA ILE A 64 17.30 -21.90 -17.56
C ILE A 64 16.39 -21.97 -16.32
N VAL A 65 16.62 -22.92 -15.43
CA VAL A 65 15.82 -23.07 -14.21
C VAL A 65 15.98 -21.85 -13.29
N LEU A 66 17.20 -21.31 -13.15
CA LEU A 66 17.45 -20.08 -12.41
C LEU A 66 16.74 -18.87 -13.04
N LEU A 67 16.72 -18.75 -14.38
CA LEU A 67 16.01 -17.69 -15.07
C LEU A 67 14.50 -17.74 -14.80
N PHE A 68 13.91 -18.94 -14.84
CA PHE A 68 12.51 -19.12 -14.48
C PHE A 68 12.22 -18.78 -13.02
N ALA A 69 13.05 -19.28 -12.09
CA ALA A 69 12.90 -18.99 -10.67
C ALA A 69 13.03 -17.48 -10.37
N GLY A 70 14.03 -16.82 -10.98
CA GLY A 70 14.22 -15.37 -10.90
C GLY A 70 13.02 -14.61 -11.48
N GLY A 71 12.52 -15.01 -12.65
CA GLY A 71 11.34 -14.40 -13.26
C GLY A 71 10.09 -14.50 -12.38
N LEU A 72 9.82 -15.68 -11.81
CA LEU A 72 8.67 -15.87 -10.91
C LEU A 72 8.79 -15.04 -9.63
N LEU A 73 9.97 -14.99 -9.03
CA LEU A 73 10.25 -14.14 -7.87
C LEU A 73 10.04 -12.65 -8.19
N PHE A 74 10.40 -12.23 -9.41
CA PHE A 74 10.21 -10.85 -9.86
C PHE A 74 8.73 -10.48 -9.97
N PHE A 75 7.91 -11.36 -10.58
CA PHE A 75 6.45 -11.16 -10.62
C PHE A 75 5.83 -11.12 -9.23
N MET A 76 6.28 -11.99 -8.32
CA MET A 76 5.80 -11.99 -6.94
C MET A 76 6.17 -10.69 -6.19
N GLY A 77 7.38 -10.18 -6.42
CA GLY A 77 7.85 -8.90 -5.89
C GLY A 77 7.00 -7.72 -6.36
N ILE A 78 6.77 -7.61 -7.69
CA ILE A 78 5.92 -6.57 -8.27
C ILE A 78 4.48 -6.68 -7.74
N GLY A 79 3.92 -7.89 -7.67
CA GLY A 79 2.58 -8.12 -7.16
C GLY A 79 2.43 -7.65 -5.70
N SER A 80 3.43 -7.93 -4.86
CA SER A 80 3.45 -7.48 -3.46
C SER A 80 3.50 -5.95 -3.34
N ILE A 81 4.30 -5.29 -4.17
CA ILE A 81 4.38 -3.82 -4.24
C ILE A 81 3.06 -3.22 -4.76
N GLY A 82 2.46 -3.85 -5.77
CA GLY A 82 1.17 -3.42 -6.35
C GLY A 82 0.02 -3.50 -5.34
N ILE A 83 -0.07 -4.58 -4.56
CA ILE A 83 -1.08 -4.71 -3.49
C ILE A 83 -0.87 -3.64 -2.42
N TYR A 84 0.38 -3.35 -2.07
CA TYR A 84 0.70 -2.28 -1.12
C TYR A 84 0.24 -0.91 -1.65
N LEU A 85 0.56 -0.58 -2.91
CA LEU A 85 0.15 0.67 -3.53
C LEU A 85 -1.37 0.80 -3.67
N SER A 86 -2.07 -0.29 -4.02
CA SER A 86 -3.54 -0.32 -4.12
C SER A 86 -4.22 -0.05 -2.77
N LYS A 87 -3.71 -0.65 -1.69
CA LYS A 87 -4.18 -0.38 -0.32
C LYS A 87 -3.86 1.05 0.12
N GLU A 88 -2.69 1.55 -0.24
CA GLU A 88 -2.29 2.92 0.09
C GLU A 88 -3.15 3.96 -0.65
N ASP A 89 -3.48 3.74 -1.92
CA ASP A 89 -4.37 4.62 -2.70
C ASP A 89 -5.81 4.59 -2.15
N SER A 90 -6.32 3.40 -1.80
CA SER A 90 -7.63 3.25 -1.16
C SER A 90 -7.71 4.01 0.16
N ARG A 91 -6.65 3.95 0.97
CA ARG A 91 -6.54 4.69 2.22
C ARG A 91 -6.53 6.20 2.02
N LYS A 92 -5.81 6.70 1.00
CA LYS A 92 -5.81 8.13 0.65
C LYS A 92 -7.20 8.62 0.26
N ARG A 93 -7.92 7.85 -0.56
CA ARG A 93 -9.31 8.16 -0.94
C ARG A 93 -10.26 8.17 0.26
N GLU A 94 -10.09 7.26 1.22
CA GLU A 94 -10.89 7.27 2.45
C GLU A 94 -10.61 8.48 3.34
N LEU A 95 -9.34 8.88 3.47
CA LEU A 95 -8.94 10.10 4.17
C LEU A 95 -9.56 11.36 3.56
N GLU A 96 -9.58 11.45 2.23
CA GLU A 96 -10.23 12.57 1.52
C GLU A 96 -11.75 12.59 1.72
N ARG A 97 -12.40 11.42 1.72
CA ARG A 97 -13.84 11.28 2.02
C ARG A 97 -14.16 11.67 3.46
N LEU A 98 -13.32 11.32 4.42
CA LEU A 98 -13.48 11.74 5.81
C LEU A 98 -13.29 13.26 5.95
N ARG A 99 -12.27 13.82 5.28
CA ARG A 99 -12.01 15.27 5.29
C ARG A 99 -13.20 16.06 4.72
N THR A 100 -13.77 15.62 3.60
CA THR A 100 -14.96 16.26 3.01
C THR A 100 -16.19 16.13 3.90
N ARG A 101 -16.42 14.96 4.53
CA ARG A 101 -17.50 14.80 5.52
C ARG A 101 -17.33 15.73 6.73
N HIS A 102 -16.11 15.92 7.20
CA HIS A 102 -15.81 16.86 8.29
C HIS A 102 -16.07 18.31 7.90
N TYR A 103 -15.63 18.74 6.71
CA TYR A 103 -15.95 20.07 6.21
C TYR A 103 -17.45 20.27 6.03
N ALA A 104 -18.17 19.30 5.46
CA ALA A 104 -19.62 19.36 5.31
C ALA A 104 -20.35 19.41 6.66
N ALA A 105 -19.93 18.60 7.64
CA ALA A 105 -20.48 18.60 8.99
C ALA A 105 -20.19 19.92 9.74
N SER A 106 -19.01 20.51 9.56
CA SER A 106 -18.69 21.82 10.11
C SER A 106 -19.52 22.93 9.49
N LEU A 107 -19.79 22.86 8.17
CA LEU A 107 -20.64 23.82 7.45
C LEU A 107 -22.11 23.71 7.85
N SER A 108 -22.63 22.49 8.00
CA SER A 108 -24.01 22.26 8.45
C SER A 108 -24.20 22.66 9.91
N SER A 109 -23.22 22.41 10.79
CA SER A 109 -23.22 22.90 12.17
C SER A 109 -23.10 24.42 12.27
N ALA A 110 -22.34 25.06 11.38
CA ALA A 110 -22.26 26.53 11.32
C ALA A 110 -23.57 27.15 10.81
N ARG A 111 -24.24 26.50 9.85
CA ARG A 111 -25.58 26.91 9.39
C ARG A 111 -26.66 26.72 10.46
N SER A 112 -26.62 25.64 11.24
CA SER A 112 -27.60 25.42 12.31
C SER A 112 -27.47 26.45 13.44
N LEU A 113 -26.25 26.87 13.77
CA LEU A 113 -26.01 27.98 14.71
C LEU A 113 -26.60 29.29 14.17
N ARG A 114 -26.35 29.61 12.89
CA ARG A 114 -26.88 30.83 12.26
C ARG A 114 -28.41 30.85 12.12
N SER A 115 -29.04 29.68 12.05
CA SER A 115 -30.50 29.52 12.09
C SER A 115 -31.12 29.77 13.47
N SER A 116 -30.32 29.69 14.54
CA SER A 116 -30.81 29.84 15.91
C SER A 116 -30.82 31.30 16.37
N ASP A 117 -29.91 32.12 15.83
CA ASP A 117 -29.81 33.55 16.15
C ASP A 117 -30.94 34.41 15.55
N LEU A 118 -31.67 33.90 14.55
CA LEU A 118 -32.75 34.65 13.88
C LEU A 118 -34.08 34.61 14.64
N TYR A 119 -34.18 33.76 15.68
CA TYR A 119 -35.35 33.67 16.57
C TYR A 119 -35.12 34.31 17.95
N LEU A 120 -33.96 34.96 18.17
CA LEU A 120 -33.61 35.59 19.45
C LEU A 120 -33.60 37.13 19.38
N ILE A 121 -34.12 37.69 18.29
CA ILE A 121 -34.33 39.13 18.11
C ILE A 121 -35.84 39.34 17.89
N GLU A 122 -36.62 39.08 18.93
CA GLU A 122 -37.98 39.63 19.10
C GLU A 122 -38.10 40.17 20.53
#